data_AF-A0A536V4L1-F1
#
_entry.id   AF-A0A536V4L1-F1
#
_cell.length_a   1.000
_cell.length_b   1.000
_cell.length_c   1.000
_cell.angle_alpha   90.00
_cell.angle_beta   90.00
_cell.angle_gamma   90.00
#
_symmetry.space_group_name_H-M   'P 1'
#
loop_
_entity.id
_entity.type
_entity.pdbx_description
1 polymer ?
#
loop_
_entity_poly.entity_id
_entity_poly.type
_entity_poly.pdbx_seq_one_letter_code
_entity_poly.pdbx_strand_id
1 'polypeptide(L)'
;MRRHFTLPALALGCLGLAGSMPAAAAKTPATVLVVGDSLSAEYGLPRGTGWVALLEQRLAHEHIAAHVVNASISGDTTAGGRARLRALLKAHGPQVVVLELGGNDALRGLSLAATQANLAEMAREAKAAGARVLIVGMQMPPNYGRQYGEEFVALFAKVAKDQGAALVPFLLKGVADAPNADTLFQPDRIHPREVAHPTMLGNVWPVLKPLL
;
A
#
# COMPACT_ATOMS: atom_id res chain seq x y z
N MET A 1 -62.05 24.43 64.91
CA MET A 1 -60.80 24.55 64.10
C MET A 1 -60.02 23.26 64.35
N ARG A 2 -59.65 22.38 63.41
CA ARG A 2 -59.39 22.48 61.97
C ARG A 2 -59.71 21.12 61.32
N ARG A 3 -60.28 21.15 60.12
CA ARG A 3 -60.46 19.99 59.23
C ARG A 3 -59.13 19.77 58.48
N HIS A 4 -58.66 18.53 58.39
CA HIS A 4 -57.58 18.16 57.47
C HIS A 4 -58.17 17.31 56.34
N PHE A 5 -58.20 17.91 55.15
CA PHE A 5 -58.49 17.28 53.87
C PHE A 5 -57.20 16.62 53.35
N THR A 6 -57.27 15.37 52.93
CA THR A 6 -56.22 14.70 52.16
C THR A 6 -56.69 14.54 50.71
N LEU A 7 -55.92 15.08 49.76
CA LEU A 7 -56.05 14.88 48.32
C LEU A 7 -54.95 13.88 47.89
N PRO A 8 -55.25 12.85 47.06
CA PRO A 8 -54.20 12.05 46.44
C PRO A 8 -53.78 12.70 45.10
N ALA A 9 -52.48 12.88 44.91
CA ALA A 9 -51.90 13.29 43.63
C ALA A 9 -51.79 12.07 42.69
N LEU A 10 -52.38 12.19 41.51
CA LEU A 10 -52.31 11.20 40.43
C LEU A 10 -50.97 11.38 39.69
N ALA A 11 -50.08 10.39 39.76
CA ALA A 11 -48.83 10.38 38.98
C ALA A 11 -49.09 9.75 37.61
N LEU A 12 -49.01 10.56 36.55
CA LEU A 12 -49.05 10.12 35.16
C LEU A 12 -47.69 9.49 34.78
N GLY A 13 -47.65 8.18 34.59
CA GLY A 13 -46.47 7.47 34.09
C GLY A 13 -46.36 7.58 32.58
N CYS A 14 -45.35 8.32 32.09
CA CYS A 14 -44.96 8.28 30.67
C CYS A 14 -44.13 7.02 30.39
N LEU A 15 -44.72 6.04 29.72
CA LEU A 15 -44.01 4.89 29.14
C LEU A 15 -43.15 5.38 27.96
N GLY A 16 -41.86 5.56 28.19
CA GLY A 16 -40.89 5.82 27.12
C GLY A 16 -40.63 4.56 26.31
N LEU A 17 -41.11 4.53 25.06
CA LEU A 17 -40.72 3.55 24.05
C LEU A 17 -39.25 3.82 23.65
N ALA A 18 -38.32 3.15 24.30
CA ALA A 18 -36.92 3.12 23.90
C ALA A 18 -36.80 2.29 22.61
N GLY A 19 -36.87 2.96 21.46
CA GLY A 19 -36.53 2.36 20.17
C GLY A 19 -35.04 2.02 20.15
N SER A 20 -34.73 0.73 20.23
CA SER A 20 -33.38 0.21 20.01
C SER A 20 -32.95 0.50 18.57
N MET A 21 -32.09 1.51 18.40
CA MET A 21 -31.46 1.78 17.11
C MET A 21 -30.52 0.62 16.75
N PRO A 22 -30.57 0.09 15.52
CA PRO A 22 -29.64 -0.93 15.09
C PRO A 22 -28.22 -0.33 15.11
N ALA A 23 -27.33 -0.94 15.91
CA ALA A 23 -25.92 -0.60 15.88
C ALA A 23 -25.39 -0.87 14.47
N ALA A 24 -24.92 0.17 13.79
CA ALA A 24 -24.25 0.02 12.50
C ALA A 24 -23.06 -0.92 12.71
N ALA A 25 -23.05 -2.07 12.03
CA ALA A 25 -21.95 -3.01 12.08
C ALA A 25 -20.67 -2.28 11.65
N ALA A 26 -19.70 -2.18 12.55
CA ALA A 26 -18.40 -1.59 12.24
C ALA A 26 -17.78 -2.40 11.10
N LYS A 27 -17.59 -1.77 9.93
CA LYS A 27 -16.90 -2.39 8.80
C LYS A 27 -15.49 -2.75 9.25
N THR A 28 -15.11 -4.02 9.12
CA THR A 28 -13.73 -4.46 9.37
C THR A 28 -12.78 -3.64 8.48
N PRO A 29 -11.74 -3.00 9.05
CA PRO A 29 -10.81 -2.21 8.27
C PRO A 29 -10.14 -3.06 7.18
N ALA A 30 -9.98 -2.51 5.98
CA ALA A 30 -9.25 -3.18 4.91
C ALA A 30 -7.75 -3.26 5.22
N THR A 31 -7.13 -4.40 4.96
CA THR A 31 -5.70 -4.63 5.03
C THR A 31 -5.06 -4.37 3.66
N VAL A 32 -4.07 -3.48 3.63
CA VAL A 32 -3.18 -3.25 2.48
C VAL A 32 -1.85 -3.93 2.78
N LEU A 33 -1.52 -5.00 2.05
CA LEU A 33 -0.23 -5.68 2.18
C LEU A 33 0.76 -5.11 1.16
N VAL A 34 1.86 -4.53 1.64
CA VAL A 34 2.97 -4.07 0.79
C VAL A 34 4.07 -5.13 0.79
N VAL A 35 4.32 -5.71 -0.39
CA VAL A 35 5.41 -6.65 -0.65
C VAL A 35 6.42 -5.93 -1.53
N GLY A 36 7.40 -5.28 -0.89
CA GLY A 36 8.42 -4.51 -1.59
C GLY A 36 9.85 -4.79 -1.15
N ASP A 37 10.76 -3.94 -1.59
CA ASP A 37 12.19 -4.01 -1.24
C ASP A 37 12.66 -2.86 -0.33
N SER A 38 13.91 -2.42 -0.45
CA SER A 38 14.49 -1.34 0.36
C SER A 38 13.76 0.00 0.18
N LEU A 39 13.17 0.25 -0.99
CA LEU A 39 12.39 1.47 -1.27
C LEU A 39 11.14 1.57 -0.39
N SER A 40 10.62 0.42 0.04
CA SER A 40 9.45 0.30 0.90
C SER A 40 9.77 -0.09 2.34
N ALA A 41 11.01 -0.51 2.63
CA ALA A 41 11.45 -1.01 3.95
C ALA A 41 12.10 0.06 4.86
N GLU A 42 12.12 1.33 4.45
CA GLU A 42 12.77 2.45 5.16
C GLU A 42 14.29 2.29 5.27
N TYR A 43 14.93 1.77 4.21
CA TYR A 43 16.39 1.58 4.21
C TYR A 43 17.13 2.91 4.42
N GLY A 44 17.95 2.97 5.48
CA GLY A 44 18.74 4.16 5.81
C GLY A 44 17.92 5.34 6.36
N LEU A 45 16.65 5.14 6.71
CA LEU A 45 15.76 6.19 7.22
C LEU A 45 15.42 6.00 8.71
N PRO A 46 15.04 7.08 9.41
CA PRO A 46 14.31 6.95 10.67
C PRO A 46 13.01 6.15 10.47
N ARG A 47 12.65 5.34 11.45
CA ARG A 47 11.38 4.58 11.41
C ARG A 47 10.18 5.52 11.42
N GLY A 48 9.19 5.22 10.60
CA GLY A 48 7.95 5.98 10.50
C GLY A 48 7.98 7.13 9.49
N THR A 49 9.07 7.28 8.72
CA THR A 49 9.24 8.39 7.76
C THR A 49 9.24 7.94 6.30
N GLY A 50 9.27 6.63 6.05
CA GLY A 50 9.15 6.10 4.69
C GLY A 50 7.73 6.17 4.14
N TRP A 51 7.61 6.06 2.82
CA TRP A 51 6.35 6.28 2.10
C TRP A 51 5.21 5.36 2.55
N VAL A 52 5.54 4.13 2.99
CA VAL A 52 4.55 3.18 3.53
C VAL A 52 4.04 3.60 4.91
N ALA A 53 4.90 4.15 5.76
CA ALA A 53 4.47 4.71 7.03
C ALA A 53 3.64 5.99 6.83
N LEU A 54 4.05 6.84 5.88
CA LEU A 54 3.28 8.01 5.48
C LEU A 54 1.91 7.62 4.88
N LEU A 55 1.81 6.47 4.19
CA LEU A 55 0.54 5.93 3.72
C LEU A 55 -0.38 5.62 4.90
N GLU A 56 0.10 4.91 5.93
CA GLU A 56 -0.68 4.61 7.14
C GLU A 56 -1.20 5.89 7.82
N GLN A 57 -0.32 6.89 7.97
CA GLN A 57 -0.70 8.20 8.52
C GLN A 57 -1.78 8.89 7.68
N ARG A 58 -1.67 8.81 6.35
CA ARG A 58 -2.65 9.39 5.43
C ARG A 58 -4.01 8.69 5.51
N LEU A 59 -4.04 7.36 5.65
CA LEU A 59 -5.28 6.61 5.84
C LEU A 59 -6.01 7.07 7.10
N ALA A 60 -5.26 7.21 8.21
CA ALA A 60 -5.81 7.71 9.47
C ALA A 60 -6.33 9.15 9.33
N HIS A 61 -5.56 10.04 8.69
CA HIS A 61 -5.93 11.44 8.47
C HIS A 61 -7.17 11.58 7.56
N GLU A 62 -7.31 10.76 6.52
CA GLU A 62 -8.49 10.77 5.63
C GLU A 62 -9.67 9.94 6.18
N HIS A 63 -9.57 9.43 7.42
CA HIS A 63 -10.58 8.57 8.06
C HIS A 63 -11.00 7.36 7.21
N ILE A 64 -10.05 6.80 6.46
CA ILE A 64 -10.28 5.60 5.66
C ILE A 64 -10.06 4.39 6.57
N ALA A 65 -11.08 3.53 6.66
CA ALA A 65 -11.02 2.30 7.46
C ALA A 65 -10.12 1.25 6.76
N ALA A 66 -8.82 1.51 6.75
CA ALA A 66 -7.80 0.59 6.26
C ALA A 66 -6.52 0.70 7.11
N HIS A 67 -5.72 -0.35 7.13
CA HIS A 67 -4.40 -0.40 7.76
C HIS A 67 -3.39 -1.09 6.83
N VAL A 68 -2.12 -0.78 7.02
CA VAL A 68 -1.03 -1.24 6.17
C VAL A 68 -0.18 -2.28 6.89
N VAL A 69 0.03 -3.41 6.23
CA VAL A 69 1.03 -4.41 6.60
C VAL A 69 2.23 -4.22 5.67
N ASN A 70 3.31 -3.64 6.20
CA ASN A 70 4.55 -3.51 5.45
C ASN A 70 5.40 -4.78 5.60
N ALA A 71 5.39 -5.61 4.56
CA ALA A 71 6.19 -6.84 4.50
C ALA A 71 7.41 -6.67 3.59
N SER A 72 7.95 -5.45 3.46
CA SER A 72 9.07 -5.17 2.56
C SER A 72 10.41 -5.57 3.19
N ILE A 73 11.33 -6.09 2.37
CA ILE A 73 12.65 -6.57 2.82
C ILE A 73 13.72 -5.94 1.94
N SER A 74 14.67 -5.24 2.56
CA SER A 74 15.77 -4.62 1.81
C SER A 74 16.56 -5.67 1.03
N GLY A 75 16.74 -5.44 -0.28
CA GLY A 75 17.45 -6.35 -1.18
C GLY A 75 16.62 -7.52 -1.73
N ASP A 76 15.31 -7.56 -1.47
CA ASP A 76 14.43 -8.58 -2.05
C ASP A 76 14.38 -8.47 -3.58
N THR A 77 14.40 -9.64 -4.23
CA THR A 77 14.10 -9.79 -5.65
C THR A 77 12.66 -10.27 -5.82
N THR A 78 12.15 -10.25 -7.05
CA THR A 78 10.83 -10.84 -7.35
C THR A 78 10.72 -12.32 -6.95
N ALA A 79 11.82 -13.08 -7.05
CA ALA A 79 11.86 -14.47 -6.61
C ALA A 79 11.71 -14.60 -5.08
N GLY A 80 12.38 -13.72 -4.32
CA GLY A 80 12.26 -13.66 -2.86
C GLY A 80 10.85 -13.30 -2.40
N GLY A 81 10.28 -12.24 -2.99
CA GLY A 81 8.89 -11.83 -2.74
C GLY A 81 7.88 -12.94 -3.03
N ARG A 82 8.04 -13.62 -4.17
CA ARG A 82 7.18 -14.75 -4.55
C ARG A 82 7.26 -15.90 -3.55
N ALA A 83 8.46 -16.25 -3.08
CA ALA A 83 8.64 -17.36 -2.15
C ALA A 83 7.87 -17.18 -0.82
N ARG A 84 7.68 -15.93 -0.37
CA ARG A 84 7.00 -15.60 0.89
C ARG A 84 5.54 -15.18 0.74
N LEU A 85 5.07 -14.86 -0.47
CA LEU A 85 3.76 -14.26 -0.69
C LEU A 85 2.61 -15.12 -0.14
N ARG A 86 2.58 -16.43 -0.42
CA ARG A 86 1.48 -17.31 0.04
C ARG A 86 1.29 -17.30 1.55
N ALA A 87 2.39 -17.29 2.31
CA ALA A 87 2.33 -17.23 3.76
C ALA A 87 1.75 -15.88 4.24
N LEU A 88 2.16 -14.78 3.61
CA LEU A 88 1.65 -13.44 3.91
C LEU A 88 0.16 -13.30 3.59
N LEU A 89 -0.28 -13.81 2.44
CA LEU A 89 -1.70 -13.80 2.05
C LEU A 89 -2.55 -14.55 3.08
N LYS A 90 -2.10 -15.73 3.53
CA LYS A 90 -2.79 -16.53 4.55
C LYS A 90 -2.82 -15.84 5.91
N ALA A 91 -1.72 -15.19 6.31
CA ALA A 91 -1.59 -14.54 7.60
C ALA A 91 -2.42 -13.27 7.74
N HIS A 92 -2.58 -12.50 6.66
CA HIS A 92 -3.14 -11.15 6.71
C HIS A 92 -4.47 -10.97 5.98
N GLY A 93 -4.89 -11.91 5.13
CA GLY A 93 -6.14 -11.83 4.35
C GLY A 93 -6.37 -10.47 3.67
N PRO A 94 -5.40 -9.95 2.88
CA PRO A 94 -5.46 -8.57 2.41
C PRO A 94 -6.53 -8.32 1.35
N GLN A 95 -7.16 -7.14 1.39
CA GLN A 95 -8.03 -6.67 0.31
C GLN A 95 -7.24 -6.02 -0.82
N VAL A 96 -6.03 -5.52 -0.54
CA VAL A 96 -5.10 -4.98 -1.53
C VAL A 96 -3.70 -5.54 -1.31
N VAL A 97 -3.05 -5.97 -2.38
CA VAL A 97 -1.63 -6.30 -2.40
C VAL A 97 -0.90 -5.32 -3.32
N VAL A 98 0.08 -4.60 -2.75
CA VAL A 98 0.98 -3.71 -3.47
C VAL A 98 2.29 -4.47 -3.71
N LEU A 99 2.66 -4.64 -4.98
CA LEU A 99 3.88 -5.31 -5.40
C LEU A 99 4.90 -4.28 -5.90
N GLU A 100 5.95 -4.06 -5.11
CA GLU A 100 7.02 -3.10 -5.38
C GLU A 100 8.35 -3.86 -5.43
N LEU A 101 8.54 -4.66 -6.48
CA LEU A 101 9.73 -5.52 -6.64
C LEU A 101 10.20 -5.51 -8.10
N GLY A 102 11.48 -5.79 -8.30
CA GLY A 102 12.12 -5.88 -9.61
C GLY A 102 13.34 -4.97 -9.76
N GLY A 103 13.48 -3.95 -8.90
CA GLY A 103 14.67 -3.09 -8.88
C GLY A 103 15.94 -3.90 -8.62
N ASN A 104 15.95 -4.73 -7.58
CA ASN A 104 17.08 -5.61 -7.28
C ASN A 104 17.35 -6.66 -8.36
N ASP A 105 16.33 -7.17 -9.04
CA ASP A 105 16.51 -8.08 -10.18
C ASP A 105 17.32 -7.37 -11.27
N ALA A 106 16.93 -6.15 -11.62
CA ALA A 106 17.58 -5.38 -12.65
C ALA A 106 19.00 -4.94 -12.27
N LEU A 107 19.21 -4.48 -11.03
CA LEU A 107 20.53 -4.11 -10.51
C LEU A 107 21.51 -5.30 -10.47
N ARG A 108 20.99 -6.53 -10.34
CA ARG A 108 21.79 -7.77 -10.35
C ARG A 108 21.92 -8.40 -11.74
N GLY A 109 21.37 -7.79 -12.79
CA GLY A 109 21.40 -8.33 -14.15
C GLY A 109 20.63 -9.64 -14.31
N LEU A 110 19.57 -9.86 -13.53
CA LEU A 110 18.72 -11.04 -13.65
C LEU A 110 17.81 -10.93 -14.88
N SER A 111 17.27 -12.07 -15.32
CA SER A 111 16.39 -12.13 -16.50
C SER A 111 15.09 -11.34 -16.30
N LEU A 112 14.83 -10.35 -17.17
CA LEU A 112 13.56 -9.62 -17.19
C LEU A 112 12.35 -10.53 -17.40
N ALA A 113 12.52 -11.61 -18.18
CA ALA A 113 11.47 -12.61 -18.37
C ALA A 113 11.14 -13.34 -17.05
N ALA A 114 12.15 -13.65 -16.23
CA ALA A 114 11.95 -14.24 -14.91
C ALA A 114 11.29 -13.25 -13.95
N THR A 115 11.73 -11.98 -13.93
CA THR A 115 11.11 -10.89 -13.16
C THR A 115 9.63 -10.74 -13.51
N GLN A 116 9.31 -10.70 -14.81
CA GLN A 116 7.93 -10.62 -15.30
C GLN A 116 7.10 -11.84 -14.87
N ALA A 117 7.64 -13.05 -15.03
CA ALA A 117 6.95 -14.29 -14.65
C ALA A 117 6.67 -14.35 -13.15
N ASN A 118 7.62 -13.92 -12.31
CA ASN A 118 7.43 -13.87 -10.87
C ASN A 118 6.36 -12.85 -10.46
N LEU A 119 6.39 -11.63 -11.00
CA LEU A 119 5.38 -10.62 -10.72
C LEU A 119 3.98 -11.06 -11.19
N ALA A 120 3.90 -11.69 -12.36
CA ALA A 120 2.64 -12.25 -12.88
C ALA A 120 2.08 -13.35 -11.97
N GLU A 121 2.94 -14.26 -11.49
CA GLU A 121 2.54 -15.29 -10.53
C GLU A 121 2.04 -14.67 -9.23
N MET A 122 2.79 -13.72 -8.68
CA MET A 122 2.44 -13.04 -7.43
C MET A 122 1.09 -12.34 -7.53
N ALA A 123 0.85 -11.62 -8.64
CA ALA A 123 -0.42 -10.98 -8.91
C ALA A 123 -1.56 -12.00 -9.03
N ARG A 124 -1.33 -13.14 -9.70
CA ARG A 124 -2.32 -14.23 -9.81
C ARG A 124 -2.65 -14.83 -8.45
N GLU A 125 -1.65 -15.11 -7.61
CA GLU A 125 -1.86 -15.67 -6.27
C GLU A 125 -2.61 -14.69 -5.36
N ALA A 126 -2.26 -13.41 -5.39
CA ALA A 126 -2.96 -12.38 -4.64
C ALA A 126 -4.44 -12.27 -5.04
N LYS A 127 -4.73 -12.28 -6.35
CA LYS A 127 -6.11 -12.28 -6.86
C LYS A 127 -6.87 -13.54 -6.50
N ALA A 128 -6.22 -14.71 -6.56
CA ALA A 128 -6.83 -15.97 -6.15
C ALA A 128 -7.17 -15.99 -4.65
N ALA A 129 -6.44 -15.22 -3.82
CA ALA A 129 -6.75 -14.97 -2.42
C ALA A 129 -7.83 -13.87 -2.21
N GLY A 130 -8.40 -13.31 -3.27
CA GLY A 130 -9.46 -12.30 -3.22
C GLY A 130 -8.97 -10.85 -3.15
N ALA A 131 -7.66 -10.59 -3.28
CA ALA A 131 -7.11 -9.25 -3.22
C ALA A 131 -7.17 -8.52 -4.58
N ARG A 132 -7.39 -7.20 -4.54
CA ARG A 132 -7.02 -6.29 -5.62
C ARG A 132 -5.49 -6.15 -5.66
N VAL A 133 -4.91 -6.00 -6.84
CA VAL A 133 -3.45 -5.92 -7.01
C VAL A 133 -3.05 -4.57 -7.57
N LEU A 134 -2.02 -3.97 -6.96
CA LEU A 134 -1.33 -2.79 -7.45
C LEU A 134 0.13 -3.16 -7.77
N ILE A 135 0.52 -3.02 -9.03
CA ILE A 135 1.92 -3.14 -9.45
C ILE A 135 2.56 -1.76 -9.36
N VAL A 136 3.73 -1.68 -8.73
CA VAL A 136 4.53 -0.47 -8.64
C VAL A 136 5.75 -0.62 -9.56
N GLY A 137 5.74 0.14 -10.65
CA GLY A 137 6.77 0.12 -11.67
C GLY A 137 8.02 0.89 -11.26
N MET A 138 9.15 0.44 -11.82
CA MET A 138 10.46 1.04 -11.65
C MET A 138 11.11 1.31 -13.00
N GLN A 139 12.12 2.19 -13.00
CA GLN A 139 12.94 2.48 -14.18
C GLN A 139 14.41 2.34 -13.83
N MET A 140 15.23 1.89 -14.79
CA MET A 140 16.67 1.85 -14.63
C MET A 140 17.29 3.14 -15.18
N PRO A 141 18.41 3.61 -14.60
CA PRO A 141 19.08 4.79 -15.13
C PRO A 141 19.64 4.53 -16.55
N PRO A 142 19.83 5.58 -17.37
CA PRO A 142 20.16 5.43 -18.79
C PRO A 142 21.44 4.65 -19.10
N ASN A 143 22.35 4.51 -18.13
CA ASN A 143 23.62 3.79 -18.27
C ASN A 143 23.46 2.26 -18.41
N TYR A 144 22.28 1.70 -18.15
CA TYR A 144 21.97 0.28 -18.36
C TYR A 144 21.61 -0.05 -19.82
N GLY A 145 21.56 0.96 -20.69
CA GLY A 145 21.19 0.82 -22.10
C GLY A 145 19.70 1.06 -22.33
N ARG A 146 19.40 1.82 -23.39
CA ARG A 146 18.04 2.25 -23.74
C ARG A 146 17.07 1.08 -23.87
N GLN A 147 17.43 0.08 -24.66
CA GLN A 147 16.58 -1.09 -24.91
C GLN A 147 16.23 -1.81 -23.61
N TYR A 148 17.22 -2.07 -22.75
CA TYR A 148 17.00 -2.72 -21.47
C TYR A 148 16.07 -1.91 -20.56
N GLY A 149 16.26 -0.59 -20.48
CA GLY A 149 15.39 0.29 -19.73
C GLY A 149 13.94 0.28 -20.23
N GLU A 150 13.75 0.32 -21.55
CA GLU A 150 12.42 0.25 -22.18
C GLU A 150 11.73 -1.10 -21.93
N GLU A 151 12.46 -2.21 -22.05
CA GLU A 151 11.96 -3.56 -21.72
C GLU A 151 11.61 -3.69 -20.24
N PHE A 152 12.44 -3.12 -19.35
CA PHE A 152 12.20 -3.11 -17.91
C PHE A 152 10.93 -2.34 -17.55
N VAL A 153 10.66 -1.20 -18.17
CA VAL A 153 9.40 -0.46 -17.95
C VAL A 153 8.21 -1.22 -18.53
N ALA A 154 8.36 -1.77 -19.74
CA ALA A 154 7.30 -2.47 -20.44
C ALA A 154 6.80 -3.71 -19.68
N LEU A 155 7.68 -4.42 -18.95
CA LEU A 155 7.27 -5.62 -18.22
C LEU A 155 6.23 -5.30 -17.12
N PHE A 156 6.35 -4.17 -16.41
CA PHE A 156 5.38 -3.80 -15.36
C PHE A 156 4.00 -3.51 -15.97
N ALA A 157 3.98 -2.76 -17.07
CA ALA A 157 2.76 -2.48 -17.82
C ALA A 157 2.11 -3.75 -18.38
N LYS A 158 2.93 -4.67 -18.88
CA LYS A 158 2.47 -5.98 -19.37
C LYS A 158 1.87 -6.82 -18.26
N VAL A 159 2.54 -6.96 -17.11
CA VAL A 159 2.01 -7.70 -15.95
C VAL A 159 0.70 -7.09 -15.48
N ALA A 160 0.64 -5.77 -15.32
CA ALA A 160 -0.57 -5.10 -14.87
C ALA A 160 -1.74 -5.35 -15.83
N LYS A 161 -1.51 -5.22 -17.14
CA LYS A 161 -2.52 -5.50 -18.17
C LYS A 161 -2.97 -6.96 -18.15
N ASP A 162 -2.03 -7.90 -18.23
CA ASP A 162 -2.33 -9.34 -18.36
C ASP A 162 -3.02 -9.89 -17.10
N GLN A 163 -2.73 -9.32 -15.93
CA GLN A 163 -3.34 -9.73 -14.66
C GLN A 163 -4.54 -8.85 -14.28
N GLY A 164 -4.92 -7.85 -15.07
CA GLY A 164 -5.99 -6.90 -14.71
C GLY A 164 -5.73 -6.20 -13.37
N ALA A 165 -4.45 -5.87 -13.10
CA ALA A 165 -4.01 -5.15 -11.92
C ALA A 165 -3.87 -3.65 -12.23
N ALA A 166 -3.93 -2.83 -11.19
CA ALA A 166 -3.61 -1.42 -11.31
C ALA A 166 -2.09 -1.20 -11.41
N LEU A 167 -1.66 -0.05 -11.93
CA LEU A 167 -0.25 0.26 -12.16
C LEU A 167 0.10 1.67 -11.70
N VAL A 168 1.11 1.79 -10.84
CA VAL A 168 1.92 3.00 -10.70
C VAL A 168 3.05 2.89 -11.73
N PRO A 169 3.12 3.73 -12.79
CA PRO A 169 4.12 3.53 -13.84
C PRO A 169 5.57 3.69 -13.35
N PHE A 170 5.78 4.60 -12.41
CA PHE A 170 7.11 4.85 -11.84
C PHE A 170 7.01 5.39 -10.42
N LEU A 171 7.52 4.64 -9.44
CA LEU A 171 7.52 5.06 -8.03
C LEU A 171 8.32 6.34 -7.78
N LEU A 172 9.46 6.49 -8.46
CA LEU A 172 10.39 7.61 -8.25
C LEU A 172 10.15 8.77 -9.23
N LYS A 173 8.95 8.89 -9.81
CA LYS A 173 8.57 10.04 -10.62
C LYS A 173 8.63 11.32 -9.79
N GLY A 174 9.25 12.37 -10.31
CA GLY A 174 9.51 13.61 -9.56
C GLY A 174 10.60 13.48 -8.48
N VAL A 175 11.31 12.34 -8.43
CA VAL A 175 12.46 12.11 -7.54
C VAL A 175 13.70 11.79 -8.38
N ALA A 176 13.64 10.73 -9.17
CA ALA A 176 14.75 10.28 -10.03
C ALA A 176 14.96 11.16 -11.27
N ASP A 177 13.91 11.83 -11.74
CA ASP A 177 13.92 12.72 -12.90
C ASP A 177 13.75 14.20 -12.49
N ALA A 178 13.89 14.52 -11.21
CA ALA A 178 13.90 15.88 -10.72
C ALA A 178 15.22 16.59 -11.08
N PRO A 179 15.20 17.92 -11.32
CA PRO A 179 16.43 18.69 -11.58
C PRO A 179 17.48 18.60 -10.45
N ASN A 180 17.03 18.35 -9.22
CA ASN A 180 17.85 18.22 -8.01
C ASN A 180 17.94 16.77 -7.50
N ALA A 181 17.77 15.77 -8.37
CA ALA A 181 17.74 14.36 -8.00
C ALA A 181 18.94 13.95 -7.12
N ASP A 182 20.13 14.48 -7.39
CA ASP A 182 21.36 14.25 -6.62
C ASP A 182 21.24 14.58 -5.12
N THR A 183 20.38 15.53 -4.76
CA THR A 183 20.10 15.91 -3.37
C THR A 183 18.99 15.09 -2.72
N LEU A 184 18.21 14.35 -3.52
CA LEU A 184 17.08 13.52 -3.10
C LEU A 184 17.47 12.06 -2.82
N PHE A 185 18.67 11.63 -3.21
CA PHE A 185 19.18 10.28 -2.92
C PHE A 185 20.22 10.26 -1.80
N GLN A 186 20.33 9.12 -1.14
CA GLN A 186 21.41 8.78 -0.23
C GLN A 186 22.76 8.71 -0.99
N PRO A 187 23.91 8.65 -0.30
CA PRO A 187 25.23 8.64 -0.97
C PRO A 187 25.41 7.51 -2.00
N ASP A 188 24.66 6.41 -1.88
CA ASP A 188 24.66 5.31 -2.84
C ASP A 188 23.98 5.62 -4.19
N ARG A 189 23.26 6.74 -4.28
CA ARG A 189 22.50 7.19 -5.47
C ARG A 189 21.40 6.23 -5.92
N ILE A 190 20.98 5.31 -5.06
CA ILE A 190 19.93 4.31 -5.32
C ILE A 190 18.75 4.57 -4.40
N HIS A 191 18.99 4.82 -3.12
CA HIS A 191 17.94 4.93 -2.12
C HIS A 191 17.52 6.39 -1.91
N PRO A 192 16.23 6.74 -2.01
CA PRO A 192 15.75 8.07 -1.69
C PRO A 192 16.02 8.45 -0.23
N ARG A 193 16.20 9.75 0.00
CA ARG A 193 16.21 10.35 1.35
C ARG A 193 14.79 10.56 1.82
N GLU A 194 14.63 10.70 3.14
CA GLU A 194 13.36 10.99 3.82
C GLU A 194 12.51 12.07 3.10
N VAL A 195 13.14 13.17 2.69
CA VAL A 195 12.49 14.30 2.00
C VAL A 195 11.81 13.92 0.68
N ALA A 196 12.15 12.79 0.06
CA ALA A 196 11.57 12.32 -1.19
C ALA A 196 10.36 11.38 -0.99
N HIS A 197 10.19 10.80 0.20
CA HIS A 197 9.12 9.84 0.46
C HIS A 197 7.69 10.41 0.37
N PRO A 198 7.42 11.69 0.71
CA PRO A 198 6.13 12.31 0.41
C PRO A 198 5.79 12.31 -1.09
N THR A 199 6.78 12.55 -1.96
CA THR A 199 6.61 12.48 -3.41
C THR A 199 6.33 11.06 -3.88
N MET A 200 7.07 10.07 -3.34
CA MET A 200 6.82 8.65 -3.63
C MET A 200 5.40 8.23 -3.25
N LEU A 201 4.93 8.61 -2.05
CA LEU A 201 3.54 8.39 -1.65
C LEU A 201 2.56 9.09 -2.60
N GLY A 202 2.88 10.31 -3.03
CA GLY A 202 2.11 11.06 -4.02
C GLY A 202 1.96 10.35 -5.36
N ASN A 203 2.94 9.53 -5.77
CA ASN A 203 2.85 8.71 -6.98
C ASN A 203 1.98 7.46 -6.79
N VAL A 204 2.00 6.86 -5.59
CA VAL A 204 1.22 5.65 -5.27
C VAL A 204 -0.25 5.98 -5.00
N TRP A 205 -0.50 7.05 -4.26
CA TRP A 205 -1.82 7.35 -3.69
C TRP A 205 -2.98 7.45 -4.70
N PRO A 206 -2.84 8.15 -5.84
CA PRO A 206 -3.93 8.28 -6.81
C PRO A 206 -4.39 6.94 -7.40
N VAL A 207 -3.48 5.96 -7.45
CA VAL A 207 -3.77 4.62 -7.98
C VAL A 207 -4.24 3.68 -6.87
N LEU A 208 -3.70 3.82 -5.66
CA LEU A 208 -4.08 2.98 -4.53
C LEU A 208 -5.46 3.33 -3.96
N LYS A 209 -5.81 4.61 -3.83
CA LYS A 209 -7.06 5.04 -3.18
C LYS A 209 -8.34 4.42 -3.78
N PRO A 210 -8.50 4.31 -5.12
CA PRO A 210 -9.66 3.61 -5.72
C PRO A 210 -9.72 2.10 -5.43
N LEU A 211 -8.61 1.50 -4.98
CA LEU A 211 -8.51 0.10 -4.58
C LEU A 211 -8.81 -0.13 -3.10
N LEU A 212 -9.16 0.90 -2.33
CA LEU A 212 -9.55 0.75 -0.93
C LEU A 212 -11.06 0.53 -0.77
#